data_AF-A0AA35VIX0-F1
#
_entry.id   AF-A0AA35VIX0-F1
#
_cell.length_a   1.000
_cell.length_b   1.000
_cell.length_c   1.000
_cell.angle_alpha   90.00
_cell.angle_beta   90.00
_cell.angle_gamma   90.00
#
_symmetry.space_group_name_H-M   'P 1'
#
loop_
_entity.id
_entity.type
_entity.pdbx_description
1 polymer ?
#
loop_
_entity_poly.entity_id
_entity_poly.type
_entity_poly.pdbx_seq_one_letter_code
_entity_poly.pdbx_strand_id
1 'polypeptide(L)'
;MPSFTTLLLESDEAGYKRATQPQFLAAAAAGKVPKEVLGQWLANERLFLHAYIKGVGRLLSSLQLPHLTDSAQTPDPVTEFLDLSVEGLANARPEEKFLTETASRYGININLPAHGDDWVAEDDKIEGLRRFEALFGSIAWNDSTFLPWLESAVLFYATDKIYTDAWKWARSQVESGTDASKDLDDGVLRQLLIPRWSNPEWDVFVERMGKLIDSSVEHEVKLHQEGIKAKLSARAREQWKLVLAAEERFWPKFQAV
;
A
#
# COMPACT_ATOMS: atom_id res chain seq x y z
N MET A 1 25.86 2.17 -7.75
CA MET A 1 24.83 1.43 -8.51
C MET A 1 23.48 1.71 -7.84
N PRO A 2 22.37 1.80 -8.57
CA PRO A 2 21.04 1.95 -7.96
C PRO A 2 20.74 0.76 -7.03
N SER A 3 19.94 0.98 -5.99
CA SER A 3 19.49 -0.09 -5.08
C SER A 3 18.50 -1.03 -5.78
N PHE A 4 18.19 -2.18 -5.17
CA PHE A 4 17.30 -3.16 -5.76
C PHE A 4 15.87 -2.61 -5.87
N THR A 5 15.39 -1.92 -4.84
CA THR A 5 14.08 -1.25 -4.84
C THR A 5 14.02 -0.13 -5.87
N THR A 6 15.07 0.69 -6.02
CA THR A 6 15.14 1.68 -7.11
C THR A 6 15.00 1.02 -8.49
N LEU A 7 15.65 -0.11 -8.72
CA LEU A 7 15.52 -0.87 -9.97
C LEU A 7 14.13 -1.48 -10.18
N LEU A 8 13.33 -1.69 -9.13
CA LEU A 8 11.92 -2.09 -9.25
C LEU A 8 11.07 -0.89 -9.70
N LEU A 9 11.26 0.28 -9.08
CA LEU A 9 10.55 1.50 -9.48
C LEU A 9 10.81 1.83 -10.96
N GLU A 10 12.06 1.75 -11.40
CA GLU A 10 12.46 2.01 -12.78
C GLU A 10 11.97 0.94 -13.77
N SER A 11 11.49 -0.22 -13.30
CA SER A 11 11.14 -1.35 -14.17
C SER A 11 9.80 -1.18 -14.90
N ASP A 12 8.92 -0.30 -14.42
CA ASP A 12 7.64 0.04 -15.06
C ASP A 12 7.21 1.47 -14.68
N GLU A 13 7.97 2.46 -15.16
CA GLU A 13 7.70 3.88 -14.90
C GLU A 13 6.28 4.30 -15.36
N ALA A 14 5.82 3.77 -16.49
CA ALA A 14 4.50 4.08 -17.03
C ALA A 14 3.38 3.51 -16.14
N GLY A 15 3.53 2.27 -15.65
CA GLY A 15 2.63 1.66 -14.67
C GLY A 15 2.64 2.42 -13.34
N TYR A 16 3.82 2.78 -12.85
CA TYR A 16 3.98 3.59 -11.64
C TYR A 16 3.23 4.92 -11.74
N LYS A 17 3.37 5.63 -12.86
CA LYS A 17 2.65 6.88 -13.11
C LYS A 17 1.14 6.69 -13.12
N ARG A 18 0.61 5.62 -13.74
CA ARG A 18 -0.84 5.33 -13.74
C ARG A 18 -1.36 5.03 -12.34
N ALA A 19 -0.57 4.34 -11.52
CA ALA A 19 -0.93 4.02 -10.14
C ALA A 19 -0.81 5.20 -9.17
N THR A 20 0.04 6.21 -9.45
CA THR A 20 0.31 7.34 -8.54
C THR A 20 -0.30 8.67 -8.97
N GLN A 21 -0.68 8.81 -10.24
CA GLN A 21 -1.21 10.06 -10.81
C GLN A 21 -2.58 9.86 -11.50
N PRO A 22 -3.55 9.21 -10.83
CA PRO A 22 -4.88 9.01 -11.40
C PRO A 22 -5.66 10.34 -11.46
N GLN A 23 -6.65 10.38 -12.35
CA GLN A 23 -7.59 11.52 -12.44
C GLN A 23 -8.27 11.84 -11.11
N PHE A 24 -8.56 10.81 -10.29
CA PHE A 24 -9.15 10.99 -8.96
C PHE A 24 -8.31 11.90 -8.07
N LEU A 25 -6.99 11.72 -8.01
CA LEU A 25 -6.12 12.51 -7.16
C LEU A 25 -5.96 13.96 -7.68
N ALA A 26 -5.97 14.15 -9.00
CA ALA A 26 -6.02 15.50 -9.58
C ALA A 26 -7.32 16.22 -9.19
N ALA A 27 -8.46 15.54 -9.29
CA ALA A 27 -9.75 16.09 -8.90
C ALA A 27 -9.84 16.34 -7.38
N ALA A 28 -9.24 15.46 -6.56
CA ALA A 28 -9.14 15.61 -5.11
C ALA A 28 -8.38 16.89 -4.75
N ALA A 29 -7.22 17.11 -5.37
CA ALA A 29 -6.42 18.32 -5.16
C ALA A 29 -7.13 19.61 -5.60
N ALA A 30 -8.07 19.51 -6.55
CA ALA A 30 -8.89 20.60 -7.05
C ALA A 30 -10.24 20.77 -6.32
N GLY A 31 -10.57 19.95 -5.33
CA GLY A 31 -11.85 20.01 -4.62
C GLY A 31 -13.07 19.55 -5.44
N LYS A 32 -12.84 18.73 -6.47
CA LYS A 32 -13.84 18.34 -7.49
C LYS A 32 -14.36 16.91 -7.36
N VAL A 33 -14.10 16.24 -6.24
CA VAL A 33 -14.62 14.89 -5.97
C VAL A 33 -15.95 15.01 -5.22
N PRO A 34 -17.08 14.53 -5.76
CA PRO A 34 -18.35 14.49 -5.03
C PRO A 34 -18.28 13.55 -3.83
N LYS A 35 -19.06 13.85 -2.78
CA LYS A 35 -19.16 13.01 -1.58
C LYS A 35 -19.53 11.55 -1.88
N GLU A 36 -20.37 11.32 -2.89
CA GLU A 36 -20.79 9.96 -3.27
C GLU A 36 -19.62 9.16 -3.83
N VAL A 37 -18.79 9.79 -4.67
CA VAL A 37 -17.59 9.17 -5.23
C VAL A 37 -16.56 8.92 -4.13
N LEU A 38 -16.34 9.91 -3.26
CA LEU A 38 -15.46 9.77 -2.10
C LEU A 38 -15.94 8.66 -1.16
N GLY A 39 -17.23 8.60 -0.86
CA GLY A 39 -17.83 7.60 0.00
C GLY A 39 -17.68 6.17 -0.55
N GLN A 40 -17.95 5.99 -1.84
CA GLN A 40 -17.74 4.70 -2.50
C GLN A 40 -16.27 4.26 -2.44
N TRP A 41 -15.33 5.17 -2.67
CA TRP A 41 -13.90 4.87 -2.58
C TRP A 41 -13.48 4.55 -1.13
N LEU A 42 -13.87 5.36 -0.15
CA LEU A 42 -13.60 5.13 1.28
C LEU A 42 -14.20 3.82 1.80
N ALA A 43 -15.35 3.39 1.28
CA ALA A 43 -15.94 2.11 1.63
C ALA A 43 -15.02 0.93 1.23
N ASN A 44 -14.38 1.04 0.06
CA ASN A 44 -13.41 0.05 -0.40
C ASN A 44 -12.07 0.19 0.35
N GLU A 45 -11.63 1.41 0.65
CA GLU A 45 -10.43 1.68 1.46
C GLU A 45 -10.53 1.01 2.85
N ARG A 46 -11.69 1.08 3.49
CA ARG A 46 -11.92 0.42 4.78
C ARG A 46 -11.79 -1.11 4.67
N LEU A 47 -12.33 -1.72 3.63
CA LEU A 47 -12.20 -3.16 3.39
C LEU A 47 -10.77 -3.54 2.99
N PHE A 48 -10.06 -2.66 2.29
CA PHE A 48 -8.64 -2.82 2.00
C PHE A 48 -7.82 -2.89 3.29
N LEU A 49 -8.09 -2.03 4.29
CA LEU A 49 -7.44 -2.12 5.60
C LEU A 49 -7.70 -3.48 6.28
N HIS A 50 -8.90 -4.05 6.13
CA HIS A 50 -9.17 -5.41 6.62
C HIS A 50 -8.36 -6.48 5.88
N ALA A 51 -8.22 -6.34 4.56
CA ALA A 51 -7.40 -7.22 3.74
C ALA A 51 -5.92 -7.13 4.12
N TYR A 52 -5.40 -5.91 4.35
CA TYR A 52 -4.05 -5.65 4.82
C TYR A 52 -3.81 -6.31 6.18
N ILE A 53 -4.69 -6.11 7.16
CA ILE A 53 -4.59 -6.73 8.50
C ILE A 53 -4.55 -8.27 8.39
N LYS A 54 -5.43 -8.86 7.58
CA LYS A 54 -5.44 -10.30 7.33
C LYS A 54 -4.16 -10.77 6.62
N GLY A 55 -3.65 -9.99 5.68
CA GLY A 55 -2.40 -10.23 4.97
C GLY A 55 -1.21 -10.27 5.91
N VAL A 56 -1.09 -9.27 6.80
CA VAL A 56 -0.05 -9.27 7.83
C VAL A 56 -0.21 -10.46 8.78
N GLY A 57 -1.44 -10.80 9.20
CA GLY A 57 -1.68 -11.99 10.02
C GLY A 57 -1.18 -13.29 9.36
N ARG A 58 -1.41 -13.45 8.04
CA ARG A 58 -0.87 -14.56 7.26
C ARG A 58 0.65 -14.54 7.21
N LEU A 59 1.25 -13.38 6.94
CA LEU A 59 2.70 -13.23 6.94
C LEU A 59 3.28 -13.67 8.29
N LEU A 60 2.80 -13.09 9.39
CA LEU A 60 3.26 -13.39 10.75
C LEU A 60 3.15 -14.89 11.08
N SER A 61 2.06 -15.53 10.65
CA SER A 61 1.89 -16.99 10.85
C SER A 61 2.87 -17.86 10.06
N SER A 62 3.48 -17.30 9.01
CA SER A 62 4.38 -18.00 8.09
C SER A 62 5.87 -17.72 8.33
N LEU A 63 6.20 -16.68 9.11
CA LEU A 63 7.59 -16.31 9.38
C LEU A 63 8.32 -17.42 10.14
N GLN A 64 9.50 -17.80 9.65
CA GLN A 64 10.39 -18.73 10.33
C GLN A 64 11.33 -17.96 11.25
N LEU A 65 10.92 -17.76 12.51
CA LEU A 65 11.68 -16.95 13.47
C LEU A 65 12.94 -17.69 13.98
N PRO A 66 14.05 -16.98 14.25
CA PRO A 66 15.25 -17.58 14.81
C PRO A 66 14.99 -18.26 16.16
N HIS A 67 15.52 -19.47 16.34
CA HIS A 67 15.42 -20.21 17.60
C HIS A 67 16.52 -19.88 18.60
N LEU A 68 17.61 -19.25 18.15
CA LEU A 68 18.82 -18.99 18.94
C LEU A 68 19.15 -17.50 18.91
N THR A 69 19.54 -16.95 20.06
CA THR A 69 19.82 -15.52 20.26
C THR A 69 21.26 -15.10 19.95
N ASP A 70 22.15 -16.06 19.68
CA ASP A 70 23.59 -15.86 19.94
C ASP A 70 24.47 -15.59 18.70
N SER A 71 23.91 -15.39 17.51
CA SER A 71 24.74 -15.42 16.28
C SER A 71 25.01 -14.09 15.55
N ALA A 72 24.41 -12.95 15.91
CA ALA A 72 24.72 -11.68 15.22
C ALA A 72 24.54 -10.42 16.07
N GLN A 73 25.38 -9.42 15.82
CA GLN A 73 25.26 -8.04 16.36
C GLN A 73 24.15 -7.24 15.66
N THR A 74 23.69 -7.71 14.50
CA THR A 74 22.60 -7.13 13.71
C THR A 74 21.37 -8.04 13.76
N PRO A 75 20.14 -7.50 13.86
CA PRO A 75 18.93 -8.29 13.75
C PRO A 75 18.92 -9.12 12.46
N ASP A 76 18.43 -10.35 12.56
CA ASP A 76 18.18 -11.17 11.38
C ASP A 76 17.07 -10.52 10.52
N PRO A 77 17.15 -10.57 9.17
CA PRO A 77 16.16 -9.96 8.28
C PRO A 77 14.72 -10.41 8.53
N VAL A 78 14.50 -11.66 8.96
CA VAL A 78 13.14 -12.16 9.27
C VAL A 78 12.59 -11.47 10.52
N THR A 79 13.44 -11.25 11.52
CA THR A 79 13.12 -10.51 12.74
C THR A 79 12.85 -9.03 12.45
N GLU A 80 13.66 -8.39 11.60
CA GLU A 80 13.38 -7.02 11.16
C GLU A 80 12.06 -6.92 10.38
N PHE A 81 11.75 -7.92 9.54
CA PHE A 81 10.47 -7.95 8.83
C PHE A 81 9.28 -8.16 9.76
N LEU A 82 9.43 -8.99 10.80
CA LEU A 82 8.46 -9.14 11.88
C LEU A 82 8.14 -7.78 12.53
N ASP A 83 9.18 -7.05 12.95
CA ASP A 83 9.01 -5.75 13.63
C ASP A 83 8.28 -4.73 12.73
N LEU A 84 8.68 -4.64 11.46
CA LEU A 84 8.01 -3.77 10.48
C LEU A 84 6.56 -4.18 10.22
N SER A 85 6.27 -5.48 10.23
CA SER A 85 4.91 -6.01 10.07
C SER A 85 4.02 -5.64 11.26
N VAL A 86 4.55 -5.73 12.49
CA VAL A 86 3.84 -5.32 13.71
C VAL A 86 3.57 -3.82 13.71
N GLU A 87 4.55 -3.01 13.28
CA GLU A 87 4.40 -1.57 13.12
C GLU A 87 3.30 -1.23 12.09
N GLY A 88 3.27 -1.92 10.95
CA GLY A 88 2.20 -1.78 9.94
C GLY A 88 0.80 -2.06 10.52
N LEU A 89 0.64 -3.11 11.34
CA LEU A 89 -0.63 -3.39 12.03
C LEU A 89 -1.02 -2.29 13.02
N ALA A 90 -0.05 -1.79 13.78
CA ALA A 90 -0.27 -0.71 14.74
C ALA A 90 -0.71 0.58 14.05
N ASN A 91 -0.25 0.80 12.81
CA ASN A 91 -0.62 1.93 11.96
C ASN A 91 -2.02 1.77 11.33
N ALA A 92 -2.39 0.57 10.88
CA ALA A 92 -3.66 0.34 10.16
C ALA A 92 -4.92 0.59 11.02
N ARG A 93 -4.89 0.27 12.32
CA ARG A 93 -6.06 0.39 13.21
C ARG A 93 -6.49 1.85 13.48
N PRO A 94 -5.57 2.78 13.81
CA PRO A 94 -5.88 4.20 13.85
C PRO A 94 -6.42 4.76 12.53
N GLU A 95 -5.91 4.31 11.38
CA GLU A 95 -6.41 4.73 10.06
C GLU A 95 -7.89 4.36 9.88
N GLU A 96 -8.27 3.12 10.19
CA GLU A 96 -9.66 2.67 10.07
C GLU A 96 -10.62 3.51 10.94
N LYS A 97 -10.19 3.82 12.17
CA LYS A 97 -10.93 4.68 13.08
C LYS A 97 -11.08 6.09 12.52
N PHE A 98 -9.98 6.67 12.03
CA PHE A 98 -9.96 7.99 11.41
C PHE A 98 -10.91 8.08 10.22
N LEU A 99 -10.95 7.06 9.34
CA LEU A 99 -11.88 7.00 8.21
C LEU A 99 -13.33 7.02 8.68
N THR A 100 -13.66 6.20 9.67
CA THR A 100 -15.03 6.07 10.19
C THR A 100 -15.51 7.36 10.87
N GLU A 101 -14.66 7.98 11.69
CA GLU A 101 -14.96 9.24 12.37
C GLU A 101 -15.10 10.40 11.37
N THR A 102 -14.23 10.47 10.36
CA THR A 102 -14.31 11.48 9.29
C THR A 102 -15.60 11.32 8.49
N ALA A 103 -15.91 10.11 8.05
CA ALA A 103 -17.14 9.83 7.32
C ALA A 103 -18.40 10.23 8.11
N SER A 104 -18.46 9.86 9.39
CA SER A 104 -19.57 10.25 10.27
C SER A 104 -19.68 11.76 10.44
N ARG A 105 -18.57 12.47 10.59
CA ARG A 105 -18.55 13.92 10.80
C ARG A 105 -19.05 14.70 9.58
N TYR A 106 -18.74 14.21 8.37
CA TYR A 106 -19.06 14.90 7.11
C TYR A 106 -20.29 14.32 6.39
N GLY A 107 -20.97 13.36 7.00
CA GLY A 107 -22.16 12.72 6.43
C GLY A 107 -21.88 11.92 5.16
N ILE A 108 -20.69 11.31 5.07
CA ILE A 108 -20.27 10.49 3.92
C ILE A 108 -20.62 9.03 4.22
N ASN A 109 -21.39 8.38 3.34
CA ASN A 109 -21.64 6.95 3.46
C ASN A 109 -20.42 6.15 2.99
N ILE A 110 -19.86 5.34 3.89
CA ILE A 110 -18.69 4.47 3.61
C ILE A 110 -19.03 2.98 3.73
N ASN A 111 -20.28 2.62 3.47
CA ASN A 111 -20.73 1.24 3.40
C ASN A 111 -21.08 0.87 1.95
N LEU A 112 -20.48 -0.22 1.48
CA LEU A 112 -20.92 -0.89 0.26
C LEU A 112 -22.26 -1.61 0.51
N PRO A 113 -23.02 -1.92 -0.55
CA PRO A 113 -24.20 -2.78 -0.44
C PRO A 113 -23.83 -4.09 0.26
N ALA A 114 -24.55 -4.40 1.35
CA ALA A 114 -24.41 -5.66 2.05
C ALA A 114 -25.56 -6.60 1.65
N HIS A 115 -25.24 -7.88 1.50
CA HIS A 115 -26.21 -8.95 1.25
C HIS A 115 -26.28 -9.84 2.50
N GLY A 116 -27.44 -9.95 3.13
CA GLY A 116 -27.63 -10.82 4.30
C GLY A 116 -26.80 -10.39 5.51
N ASP A 117 -26.01 -11.31 6.06
CA ASP A 117 -25.24 -11.21 7.33
C ASP A 117 -24.07 -10.20 7.29
N ASP A 118 -24.30 -8.98 6.81
CA ASP A 118 -23.32 -7.88 6.73
C ASP A 118 -22.11 -8.14 5.79
N TRP A 119 -22.24 -9.07 4.82
CA TRP A 119 -21.20 -9.34 3.83
C TRP A 119 -21.40 -8.54 2.55
N VAL A 120 -20.29 -8.02 2.00
CA VAL A 120 -20.26 -7.33 0.70
C VAL A 120 -19.91 -8.34 -0.38
N ALA A 121 -20.72 -8.42 -1.44
CA ALA A 121 -20.44 -9.30 -2.56
C ALA A 121 -19.24 -8.82 -3.38
N GLU A 122 -18.54 -9.73 -4.04
CA GLU A 122 -17.35 -9.38 -4.84
C GLU A 122 -17.66 -8.37 -5.95
N ASP A 123 -18.83 -8.47 -6.60
CA ASP A 123 -19.22 -7.57 -7.68
C ASP A 123 -19.52 -6.13 -7.19
N ASP A 124 -19.75 -5.93 -5.89
CA ASP A 124 -19.94 -4.62 -5.27
C ASP A 124 -18.61 -3.93 -4.90
N LYS A 125 -17.50 -4.69 -4.91
CA LYS A 125 -16.15 -4.20 -4.63
C LYS A 125 -15.47 -3.70 -5.89
N ILE A 126 -14.70 -2.62 -5.77
CA ILE A 126 -13.86 -2.17 -6.89
C ILE A 126 -12.80 -3.22 -7.23
N GLU A 127 -12.42 -3.27 -8.51
CA GLU A 127 -11.48 -4.27 -9.02
C GLU A 127 -10.14 -4.25 -8.27
N GLY A 128 -9.63 -3.07 -7.91
CA GLY A 128 -8.39 -2.94 -7.13
C GLY A 128 -8.47 -3.64 -5.77
N LEU A 129 -9.57 -3.48 -5.04
CA LEU A 129 -9.76 -4.12 -3.73
C LEU A 129 -9.72 -5.64 -3.86
N ARG A 130 -10.44 -6.21 -4.84
CA ARG A 130 -10.43 -7.67 -5.08
C ARG A 130 -9.05 -8.19 -5.41
N ARG A 131 -8.28 -7.44 -6.19
CA ARG A 131 -6.88 -7.78 -6.50
C ARG A 131 -6.01 -7.77 -5.24
N PHE A 132 -6.15 -6.77 -4.38
CA PHE A 132 -5.43 -6.72 -3.11
C PHE A 132 -5.83 -7.84 -2.15
N GLU A 133 -7.11 -8.15 -2.02
CA GLU A 133 -7.60 -9.28 -1.23
C GLU A 133 -6.98 -10.60 -1.72
N ALA A 134 -6.88 -10.80 -3.03
CA ALA A 134 -6.21 -11.95 -3.61
C ALA A 134 -4.69 -11.95 -3.33
N LEU A 135 -4.02 -10.80 -3.49
CA LEU A 135 -2.58 -10.67 -3.21
C LEU A 135 -2.27 -10.98 -1.74
N PHE A 136 -2.94 -10.34 -0.80
CA PHE A 136 -2.79 -10.62 0.63
C PHE A 136 -3.22 -12.05 0.99
N GLY A 137 -4.24 -12.59 0.32
CA GLY A 137 -4.68 -13.97 0.48
C GLY A 137 -3.66 -15.01 0.02
N SER A 138 -2.82 -14.65 -0.95
CA SER A 138 -1.77 -15.50 -1.54
C SER A 138 -0.44 -15.47 -0.78
N ILE A 139 -0.31 -14.65 0.27
CA ILE A 139 0.90 -14.61 1.11
C ILE A 139 1.22 -16.01 1.61
N ALA A 140 2.43 -16.46 1.28
CA ALA A 140 2.94 -17.77 1.63
C ALA A 140 4.46 -17.69 1.80
N TRP A 141 4.99 -18.62 2.58
CA TRP A 141 6.43 -18.83 2.74
C TRP A 141 6.89 -19.92 1.78
N ASN A 142 7.95 -19.66 1.00
CA ASN A 142 8.48 -20.63 0.02
C ASN A 142 9.93 -21.05 0.35
N ASP A 143 10.06 -22.10 1.16
CA ASP A 143 11.36 -22.66 1.61
C ASP A 143 12.26 -23.16 0.48
N SER A 144 11.73 -23.33 -0.74
CA SER A 144 12.52 -23.79 -1.89
C SER A 144 13.27 -22.66 -2.61
N THR A 145 13.25 -21.44 -2.06
CA THR A 145 13.81 -20.24 -2.72
C THR A 145 14.67 -19.40 -1.77
N PHE A 146 15.61 -18.64 -2.34
CA PHE A 146 16.36 -17.60 -1.61
C PHE A 146 15.42 -16.47 -1.23
N LEU A 147 15.52 -15.96 0.00
CA LEU A 147 14.57 -15.00 0.57
C LEU A 147 13.10 -15.48 0.36
N PRO A 148 12.66 -16.52 1.10
CA PRO A 148 11.31 -17.08 0.99
C PRO A 148 10.17 -16.07 1.19
N TRP A 149 10.48 -14.93 1.81
CA TRP A 149 9.57 -13.84 2.14
C TRP A 149 9.61 -12.67 1.15
N LEU A 150 10.46 -12.71 0.12
CA LEU A 150 10.73 -11.57 -0.77
C LEU A 150 9.47 -11.00 -1.42
N GLU A 151 8.61 -11.85 -1.99
CA GLU A 151 7.36 -11.40 -2.62
C GLU A 151 6.44 -10.72 -1.61
N SER A 152 6.34 -11.25 -0.39
CA SER A 152 5.57 -10.62 0.67
C SER A 152 6.14 -9.26 1.05
N ALA A 153 7.46 -9.13 1.22
CA ALA A 153 8.09 -7.84 1.49
C ALA A 153 7.90 -6.84 0.35
N VAL A 154 8.03 -7.29 -0.91
CA VAL A 154 7.76 -6.45 -2.09
C VAL A 154 6.29 -6.04 -2.15
N LEU A 155 5.34 -6.92 -1.79
CA LEU A 155 3.92 -6.59 -1.71
C LEU A 155 3.68 -5.44 -0.74
N PHE A 156 4.14 -5.55 0.51
CA PHE A 156 3.94 -4.50 1.52
C PHE A 156 4.70 -3.22 1.14
N TYR A 157 5.98 -3.32 0.79
CA TYR A 157 6.78 -2.19 0.32
C TYR A 157 6.10 -1.43 -0.83
N ALA A 158 5.68 -2.14 -1.87
CA ALA A 158 5.07 -1.53 -3.05
C ALA A 158 3.75 -0.85 -2.70
N THR A 159 2.92 -1.50 -1.90
CA THR A 159 1.63 -0.96 -1.43
C THR A 159 1.86 0.37 -0.72
N ASP A 160 2.70 0.40 0.31
CA ASP A 160 2.94 1.62 1.08
C ASP A 160 3.67 2.69 0.27
N LYS A 161 4.62 2.30 -0.60
CA LYS A 161 5.39 3.22 -1.45
C LYS A 161 4.52 3.90 -2.51
N ILE A 162 3.74 3.12 -3.27
CA ILE A 162 2.87 3.65 -4.31
C ILE A 162 1.83 4.59 -3.68
N TYR A 163 1.20 4.16 -2.59
CA TYR A 163 0.16 4.94 -1.91
C TYR A 163 0.72 6.27 -1.37
N THR A 164 1.86 6.23 -0.66
CA THR A 164 2.54 7.43 -0.14
C THR A 164 2.90 8.41 -1.25
N ASP A 165 3.48 7.93 -2.34
CA ASP A 165 3.87 8.78 -3.47
C ASP A 165 2.64 9.36 -4.20
N ALA A 166 1.55 8.60 -4.29
CA ALA A 166 0.30 9.06 -4.88
C ALA A 166 -0.28 10.26 -4.11
N TRP A 167 -0.33 10.18 -2.78
CA TRP A 167 -0.84 11.29 -1.94
C TRP A 167 0.09 12.48 -1.88
N LYS A 168 1.41 12.26 -1.93
CA LYS A 168 2.38 13.34 -2.10
C LYS A 168 2.24 14.05 -3.43
N TRP A 169 2.02 13.29 -4.50
CA TRP A 169 1.71 13.87 -5.80
C TRP A 169 0.42 14.69 -5.71
N ALA A 170 -0.66 14.15 -5.14
CA ALA A 170 -1.91 14.90 -4.95
C ALA A 170 -1.70 16.20 -4.17
N ARG A 171 -0.92 16.17 -3.08
CA ARG A 171 -0.54 17.36 -2.31
C ARG A 171 0.20 18.39 -3.14
N SER A 172 1.10 17.95 -4.03
CA SER A 172 1.83 18.87 -4.92
C SER A 172 0.93 19.57 -5.94
N GLN A 173 -0.27 19.03 -6.20
CA GLN A 173 -1.27 19.61 -7.10
C GLN A 173 -2.24 20.59 -6.41
N VAL A 174 -2.21 20.70 -5.07
CA VAL A 174 -3.12 21.62 -4.34
C VAL A 174 -2.68 23.06 -4.53
N GLU A 175 -3.56 23.88 -5.11
CA GLU A 175 -3.32 25.32 -5.31
C GLU A 175 -3.43 26.11 -4.00
N SER A 176 -2.39 26.88 -3.67
CA SER A 176 -2.36 27.75 -2.49
C SER A 176 -3.44 28.83 -2.53
N GLY A 177 -4.09 29.07 -1.38
CA GLY A 177 -5.08 30.16 -1.23
C GLY A 177 -6.47 29.84 -1.76
N THR A 178 -6.73 28.59 -2.18
CA THR A 178 -8.06 28.13 -2.56
C THR A 178 -8.90 27.79 -1.32
N ASP A 179 -10.17 28.19 -1.36
CA ASP A 179 -11.13 28.00 -0.27
C ASP A 179 -11.75 26.60 -0.35
N ALA A 180 -11.30 25.70 0.53
CA ALA A 180 -11.79 24.31 0.60
C ALA A 180 -13.21 24.16 1.15
N SER A 181 -13.83 25.24 1.66
CA SER A 181 -15.27 25.20 1.99
C SER A 181 -16.19 25.07 0.77
N LYS A 182 -15.64 25.27 -0.43
CA LYS A 182 -16.34 25.14 -1.71
C LYS A 182 -16.12 23.80 -2.39
N ASP A 183 -15.37 22.91 -1.76
CA ASP A 183 -15.10 21.58 -2.31
C ASP A 183 -16.39 20.76 -2.33
N LEU A 184 -16.53 19.91 -3.35
CA LEU A 184 -17.69 19.03 -3.49
C LEU A 184 -17.78 17.96 -2.38
N ASP A 185 -16.72 17.78 -1.59
CA ASP A 185 -16.65 16.90 -0.43
C ASP A 185 -16.61 17.63 0.91
N ASP A 186 -16.91 18.94 0.94
CA ASP A 186 -16.78 19.83 2.10
C ASP A 186 -15.35 19.94 2.66
N GLY A 187 -14.34 19.74 1.82
CA GLY A 187 -12.93 19.92 2.14
C GLY A 187 -12.25 18.68 2.73
N VAL A 188 -12.94 17.54 2.77
CA VAL A 188 -12.43 16.31 3.38
C VAL A 188 -11.12 15.87 2.74
N LEU A 189 -11.02 15.82 1.42
CA LEU A 189 -9.79 15.41 0.74
C LEU A 189 -8.66 16.40 1.00
N ARG A 190 -8.88 17.71 0.78
CA ARG A 190 -7.80 18.71 0.83
C ARG A 190 -7.36 19.07 2.24
N GLN A 191 -8.27 19.07 3.21
CA GLN A 191 -7.96 19.48 4.58
C GLN A 191 -7.59 18.31 5.49
N LEU A 192 -8.05 17.08 5.20
CA LEU A 192 -7.86 15.94 6.11
C LEU A 192 -7.06 14.81 5.47
N LEU A 193 -7.53 14.26 4.35
CA LEU A 193 -6.97 13.03 3.78
C LEU A 193 -5.61 13.24 3.12
N ILE A 194 -5.50 14.23 2.22
CA ILE A 194 -4.24 14.56 1.54
C ILE A 194 -3.13 14.90 2.55
N PRO A 195 -3.33 15.78 3.55
CA PRO A 195 -2.30 16.04 4.56
C PRO A 195 -1.90 14.82 5.37
N ARG A 196 -2.85 13.93 5.71
CA ARG A 196 -2.59 12.74 6.51
C ARG A 196 -1.75 11.70 5.78
N TRP A 197 -2.13 11.35 4.55
CA TRP A 197 -1.46 10.28 3.80
C TRP A 197 -0.24 10.76 2.99
N SER A 198 -0.01 12.06 2.92
CA SER A 198 1.26 12.64 2.46
C SER A 198 2.21 13.04 3.60
N ASN A 199 1.93 12.61 4.83
CA ASN A 199 2.79 12.90 5.99
C ASN A 199 4.19 12.29 5.77
N PRO A 200 5.28 13.08 5.89
CA PRO A 200 6.65 12.58 5.76
C PRO A 200 7.03 11.46 6.73
N GLU A 201 6.34 11.30 7.86
CA GLU A 201 6.59 10.18 8.78
C GLU A 201 6.39 8.81 8.11
N TRP A 202 5.48 8.71 7.13
CA TRP A 202 5.27 7.49 6.35
C TRP A 202 6.50 7.12 5.51
N ASP A 203 7.30 8.11 5.08
CA ASP A 203 8.53 7.84 4.32
C ASP A 203 9.52 7.04 5.13
N VAL A 204 9.64 7.34 6.43
CA VAL A 204 10.58 6.65 7.30
C VAL A 204 10.24 5.16 7.38
N PHE A 205 8.95 4.83 7.48
CA PHE A 205 8.47 3.46 7.46
C PHE A 205 8.77 2.77 6.11
N VAL A 206 8.40 3.41 5.00
CA VAL A 206 8.61 2.87 3.65
C VAL A 206 10.09 2.69 3.33
N GLU A 207 10.94 3.63 3.74
CA GLU A 207 12.40 3.56 3.56
C GLU A 207 13.02 2.40 4.35
N ARG A 208 12.53 2.10 5.56
CA ARG A 208 13.01 0.96 6.35
C ARG A 208 12.66 -0.36 5.66
N MET A 209 11.43 -0.51 5.17
CA MET A 209 11.04 -1.68 4.38
C MET A 209 11.91 -1.82 3.11
N GLY A 210 12.17 -0.72 2.42
CA GLY A 210 13.04 -0.72 1.24
C GLY A 210 14.48 -1.13 1.56
N LYS A 211 15.04 -0.61 2.66
CA LYS A 211 16.39 -0.96 3.14
C LYS A 211 16.51 -2.43 3.52
N LEU A 212 15.50 -3.00 4.17
CA LEU A 212 15.45 -4.45 4.48
C LEU A 212 15.55 -5.29 3.20
N ILE A 213 14.75 -4.95 2.18
CA ILE A 213 14.78 -5.66 0.88
C ILE A 213 16.15 -5.50 0.22
N ASP A 214 16.65 -4.26 0.14
CA ASP A 214 17.92 -3.93 -0.51
C ASP A 214 19.10 -4.66 0.13
N SER A 215 19.20 -4.62 1.46
CA SER A 215 20.29 -5.24 2.22
C SER A 215 20.25 -6.77 2.10
N SER A 216 19.06 -7.37 2.19
CA SER A 216 18.86 -8.81 2.07
C SER A 216 19.23 -9.32 0.69
N VAL A 217 18.78 -8.62 -0.37
CA VAL A 217 19.15 -9.00 -1.74
C VAL A 217 20.65 -8.82 -1.98
N GLU A 218 21.24 -7.71 -1.51
CA GLU A 218 22.68 -7.49 -1.64
C GLU A 218 23.49 -8.60 -0.94
N HIS A 219 23.05 -9.04 0.24
CA HIS A 219 23.67 -10.14 0.98
C HIS A 219 23.66 -11.45 0.17
N GLU A 220 22.49 -11.86 -0.34
CA GLU A 220 22.37 -13.09 -1.14
C GLU A 220 23.19 -13.05 -2.43
N VAL A 221 23.25 -11.89 -3.09
CA VAL A 221 24.04 -11.72 -4.31
C VAL A 221 25.55 -11.83 -4.03
N LYS A 222 26.01 -11.34 -2.87
CA LYS A 222 27.41 -11.49 -2.44
C LYS A 222 27.76 -12.95 -2.15
N LEU A 223 26.85 -13.73 -1.55
CA LEU A 223 27.08 -15.14 -1.22
C LEU A 223 27.01 -16.07 -2.43
N HIS A 224 26.07 -15.82 -3.35
CA HIS A 224 25.67 -16.81 -4.37
C HIS A 224 25.85 -16.34 -5.81
N GLN A 225 26.54 -15.21 -6.04
CA GLN A 225 26.91 -14.64 -7.35
C GLN A 225 25.72 -14.09 -8.17
N GLU A 226 26.00 -13.54 -9.36
CA GLU A 226 25.04 -12.77 -10.18
C GLU A 226 23.79 -13.54 -10.61
N GLY A 227 23.85 -14.87 -10.73
CA GLY A 227 22.71 -15.70 -11.12
C GLY A 227 21.53 -15.63 -10.16
N ILE A 228 21.78 -15.36 -8.88
CA ILE A 228 20.72 -15.16 -7.88
C ILE A 228 20.04 -13.81 -8.06
N LYS A 229 20.79 -12.75 -8.40
CA LYS A 229 20.22 -11.41 -8.63
C LYS A 229 19.12 -11.45 -9.69
N ALA A 230 19.38 -12.12 -10.82
CA ALA A 230 18.39 -12.23 -11.90
C ALA A 230 17.10 -12.94 -11.46
N LYS A 231 17.22 -14.00 -10.66
CA LYS A 231 16.07 -14.76 -10.12
C LYS A 231 15.26 -13.93 -9.12
N LEU A 232 15.93 -13.26 -8.18
CA LEU A 232 15.28 -12.38 -7.20
C LEU A 232 14.59 -11.19 -7.90
N SER A 233 15.27 -10.57 -8.87
CA SER A 233 14.69 -9.49 -9.68
C SER A 233 13.46 -9.95 -10.47
N ALA A 234 13.46 -11.16 -11.03
CA ALA A 234 12.29 -11.67 -11.76
C ALA A 234 11.06 -11.81 -10.84
N ARG A 235 11.23 -12.47 -9.69
CA ARG A 235 10.17 -12.64 -8.68
C ARG A 235 9.64 -11.31 -8.16
N ALA A 236 10.54 -10.41 -7.76
CA ALA A 236 10.16 -9.10 -7.25
C ALA A 236 9.44 -8.24 -8.31
N ARG A 237 9.87 -8.29 -9.58
CA ARG A 237 9.22 -7.55 -10.67
C ARG A 237 7.83 -8.08 -11.01
N GLU A 238 7.63 -9.39 -10.92
CA GLU A 238 6.31 -9.98 -11.10
C GLU A 238 5.36 -9.48 -10.01
N GLN A 239 5.79 -9.55 -8.75
CA GLN A 239 5.02 -9.03 -7.62
C GLN A 239 4.74 -7.53 -7.76
N TRP A 240 5.76 -6.72 -8.08
CA TRP A 240 5.64 -5.28 -8.30
C TRP A 240 4.56 -4.93 -9.34
N LYS A 241 4.54 -5.64 -10.48
CA LYS A 241 3.54 -5.44 -11.54
C LYS A 241 2.12 -5.75 -11.07
N LEU A 242 1.96 -6.78 -10.24
CA LEU A 242 0.65 -7.13 -9.68
C LEU A 242 0.13 -6.04 -8.75
N VAL A 243 0.99 -5.45 -7.91
CA VAL A 243 0.61 -4.34 -7.02
C VAL A 243 0.29 -3.08 -7.82
N LEU A 244 1.10 -2.72 -8.82
CA LEU A 244 0.79 -1.61 -9.72
C LEU A 244 -0.57 -1.75 -10.39
N ALA A 245 -0.90 -2.95 -10.87
CA ALA A 245 -2.19 -3.21 -11.50
C ALA A 245 -3.35 -3.17 -10.51
N ALA A 246 -3.14 -3.59 -9.26
CA ALA A 246 -4.13 -3.47 -8.19
C ALA A 246 -4.40 -2.00 -7.87
N GLU A 247 -3.35 -1.20 -7.66
CA GLU A 247 -3.45 0.23 -7.35
C GLU A 247 -4.08 1.06 -8.48
N GLU A 248 -3.66 0.85 -9.73
CA GLU A 248 -4.26 1.52 -10.89
C GLU A 248 -5.79 1.28 -10.96
N ARG A 249 -6.25 0.11 -10.50
CA ARG A 249 -7.66 -0.29 -10.48
C ARG A 249 -8.36 0.01 -9.16
N PHE A 250 -7.65 0.55 -8.18
CA PHE A 250 -8.18 0.98 -6.90
C PHE A 250 -8.73 2.41 -6.97
N TRP A 251 -8.14 3.26 -7.79
CA TRP A 251 -8.65 4.62 -7.98
C TRP A 251 -10.00 4.62 -8.72
N PRO A 252 -11.01 5.36 -8.22
CA PRO A 252 -12.33 5.35 -8.82
C PRO A 252 -12.31 6.10 -10.16
N LYS A 253 -13.07 5.58 -11.12
CA LYS A 253 -13.32 6.25 -12.40
C LYS A 253 -14.63 7.02 -12.28
N PHE A 254 -14.59 8.32 -12.51
CA PHE A 254 -15.78 9.18 -12.51
C PHE A 254 -15.57 10.37 -13.44
N GLN A 255 -16.67 11.01 -13.86
CA GLN A 255 -16.61 12.25 -14.61
C GLN A 255 -16.49 13.40 -13.60
N ALA A 256 -15.33 14.07 -13.58
CA ALA A 256 -15.15 15.29 -12.81
C ALA A 256 -16.06 16.39 -13.37
N VAL A 257 -16.70 17.14 -12.48
CA VAL A 257 -17.60 18.26 -12.79
C VAL A 257 -16.80 19.55 -13.06
#